data_AF-A0A2G9TBV2-F1
#
_entry.id   AF-A0A2G9TBV2-F1
#
_cell.length_a   1.000
_cell.length_b   1.000
_cell.length_c   1.000
_cell.angle_alpha   90.00
_cell.angle_beta   90.00
_cell.angle_gamma   90.00
#
_symmetry.space_group_name_H-M   'P 1'
#
loop_
_entity.id
_entity.type
_entity.pdbx_description
1 polymer ?
#
loop_
_entity_poly.entity_id
_entity_poly.type
_entity_poly.pdbx_seq_one_letter_code
_entity_poly.pdbx_strand_id
1 'polypeptide(L)'
;RPWLIDSYDEFQSSLKLKPYNCAAIFVDNSGADFILGVIPFARELLRRGSRVIIVSNLSPALNDLTYPEMMQMVPLLRQADESLNEAIGSGRLTFEHSGQSSPCLDL
;
A
#
# COMPACT_ATOMS: atom_id res chain seq x y z
N ARG A 1 -9.44 -12.65 -17.80
CA ARG A 1 -8.56 -11.99 -18.79
C ARG A 1 -9.17 -12.18 -20.18
N PRO A 2 -9.09 -11.19 -21.08
CA PRO A 2 -8.44 -9.89 -20.84
C PRO A 2 -9.34 -8.92 -20.06
N TRP A 3 -8.72 -8.00 -19.32
CA TRP A 3 -9.39 -6.79 -18.82
C TRP A 3 -9.50 -5.74 -19.94
N LEU A 4 -10.28 -4.66 -19.74
CA LEU A 4 -10.45 -3.60 -20.74
C LEU A 4 -9.11 -2.95 -21.13
N ILE A 5 -8.26 -2.70 -20.13
CA ILE A 5 -6.84 -2.36 -20.28
C ILE A 5 -6.10 -3.38 -19.42
N ASP A 6 -5.29 -4.24 -20.04
CA ASP A 6 -4.60 -5.35 -19.39
C ASP A 6 -3.10 -5.24 -19.67
N SER A 7 -2.35 -4.69 -18.71
CA SER A 7 -0.88 -4.57 -18.77
C SER A 7 -0.17 -5.42 -17.72
N TYR A 8 -0.81 -6.52 -17.31
CA TYR A 8 -0.28 -7.38 -16.26
C TYR A 8 1.02 -8.06 -16.67
N ASP A 9 1.11 -8.58 -17.90
CA ASP A 9 2.27 -9.34 -18.36
C ASP A 9 3.52 -8.42 -18.49
N GLU A 10 3.35 -7.15 -18.89
CA GLU A 10 4.44 -6.17 -18.89
C GLU A 10 4.91 -5.84 -17.47
N PHE A 11 3.99 -5.62 -16.53
CA PHE A 11 4.33 -5.38 -15.11
C PHE A 11 5.04 -6.59 -14.49
N GLN A 12 4.55 -7.80 -14.74
CA GLN A 12 5.18 -9.02 -14.26
C GLN A 12 6.61 -9.16 -14.80
N SER A 13 6.83 -8.80 -16.07
CA SER A 13 8.15 -8.84 -16.70
C SER A 13 9.09 -7.78 -16.11
N SER A 14 8.60 -6.58 -15.83
CA SER A 14 9.41 -5.50 -15.24
C SER A 14 9.92 -5.87 -13.85
N LEU A 15 9.11 -6.55 -13.04
CA LEU A 15 9.48 -7.02 -11.69
C LEU A 15 10.67 -8.00 -11.67
N LYS A 16 11.01 -8.63 -12.81
CA LYS A 16 12.18 -9.52 -12.93
C LYS A 16 13.43 -8.80 -13.43
N LEU A 17 13.24 -7.75 -14.23
CA LEU A 17 14.32 -7.08 -14.96
C LEU A 17 14.83 -5.81 -14.25
N LYS A 18 13.98 -5.16 -13.44
CA LYS A 18 14.28 -3.88 -12.81
C LYS A 18 13.95 -3.94 -11.31
N PRO A 19 14.93 -3.72 -10.41
CA PRO A 19 14.63 -3.57 -8.99
C PRO A 19 13.92 -2.21 -8.78
N TYR A 20 12.68 -2.25 -8.26
CA TYR A 20 12.01 -1.06 -7.78
C TYR A 20 12.54 -0.72 -6.39
N ASN A 21 13.28 0.38 -6.25
CA ASN A 21 13.87 0.76 -4.95
C ASN A 21 12.85 1.34 -3.98
N CYS A 22 11.82 2.02 -4.49
CA CYS A 22 10.77 2.65 -3.69
C CYS A 22 9.44 2.57 -4.45
N ALA A 23 8.36 2.22 -3.75
CA ALA A 23 7.00 2.20 -4.24
C ALA A 23 6.10 3.06 -3.34
N ALA A 24 5.28 3.90 -3.95
CA ALA A 24 4.19 4.59 -3.25
C ALA A 24 2.88 3.96 -3.71
N ILE A 25 2.02 3.60 -2.76
CA ILE A 25 0.72 2.98 -3.02
C ILE A 25 -0.34 3.90 -2.44
N PHE A 26 -1.10 4.55 -3.31
CA PHE A 26 -2.28 5.31 -2.93
C PHE A 26 -3.43 4.31 -2.74
N VAL A 27 -3.94 4.24 -1.51
CA VAL A 27 -4.98 3.27 -1.15
C VAL A 27 -6.36 3.88 -1.31
N ASP A 28 -7.32 3.01 -1.64
CA ASP A 28 -8.71 3.36 -1.83
C ASP A 28 -9.52 2.93 -0.60
N ASN A 29 -10.14 1.74 -0.63
CA ASN A 29 -11.11 1.35 0.38
C ASN A 29 -10.48 0.78 1.66
N SER A 30 -11.15 1.04 2.78
CA SER A 30 -10.90 0.37 4.06
C SER A 30 -11.29 -1.13 4.04
N GLY A 31 -10.99 -1.84 5.13
CA GLY A 31 -11.41 -3.23 5.32
C GLY A 31 -10.62 -4.22 4.45
N ALA A 32 -11.33 -5.10 3.73
CA ALA A 32 -10.72 -6.23 3.02
C ALA A 32 -9.80 -5.80 1.87
N ASP A 33 -10.12 -4.69 1.19
CA ASP A 33 -9.28 -4.15 0.11
C ASP A 33 -7.87 -3.82 0.63
N PHE A 34 -7.82 -3.03 1.70
CA PHE A 34 -6.57 -2.71 2.38
C PHE A 34 -5.88 -3.94 2.99
N ILE A 35 -6.58 -4.71 3.84
CA ILE A 35 -5.97 -5.77 4.65
C ILE A 35 -5.58 -7.00 3.84
N LEU A 36 -6.39 -7.40 2.87
CA LEU A 36 -6.19 -8.64 2.10
C LEU A 36 -5.64 -8.37 0.69
N GLY A 37 -5.75 -7.16 0.18
CA GLY A 37 -5.19 -6.74 -1.11
C GLY A 37 -3.87 -5.98 -0.95
N VAL A 38 -3.96 -4.76 -0.41
CA VAL A 38 -2.81 -3.83 -0.35
C VAL A 38 -1.69 -4.35 0.53
N ILE A 39 -1.98 -4.80 1.75
CA ILE A 39 -0.95 -5.22 2.71
C ILE A 39 -0.13 -6.43 2.20
N PRO A 40 -0.74 -7.52 1.68
CA PRO A 40 0.03 -8.62 1.09
C PRO A 40 0.87 -8.17 -0.11
N PHE A 41 0.38 -7.25 -0.93
CA PHE A 41 1.13 -6.70 -2.06
C PHE A 41 2.33 -5.86 -1.60
N ALA A 42 2.14 -4.95 -0.64
CA ALA A 42 3.20 -4.18 0.00
C ALA A 42 4.26 -5.10 0.62
N ARG A 43 3.84 -6.17 1.30
CA ARG A 43 4.73 -7.19 1.86
C ARG A 43 5.60 -7.87 0.80
N GLU A 44 5.04 -8.22 -0.35
CA GLU A 44 5.80 -8.81 -1.45
C GLU A 44 6.83 -7.82 -2.04
N LEU A 45 6.49 -6.53 -2.15
CA LEU A 45 7.45 -5.50 -2.56
C LEU A 45 8.59 -5.33 -1.55
N LEU A 46 8.27 -5.31 -0.24
CA LEU A 46 9.27 -5.26 0.83
C LEU A 46 10.21 -6.48 0.80
N ARG A 47 9.66 -7.68 0.53
CA ARG A 47 10.43 -8.92 0.38
C ARG A 47 11.38 -8.87 -0.81
N ARG A 48 11.02 -8.14 -1.86
CA ARG A 48 11.87 -7.88 -3.04
C ARG A 48 12.89 -6.76 -2.83
N GLY A 49 12.92 -6.15 -1.65
CA GLY A 49 13.90 -5.14 -1.27
C GLY A 49 13.45 -3.69 -1.49
N SER A 50 12.21 -3.47 -1.91
CA SER A 50 11.67 -2.11 -2.06
C SER A 50 11.43 -1.45 -0.70
N ARG A 51 11.59 -0.13 -0.64
CA ARG A 51 10.89 0.71 0.35
C ARG A 51 9.44 0.91 -0.12
N VAL A 52 8.48 0.88 0.79
CA VAL A 52 7.05 1.05 0.50
C VAL A 52 6.49 2.19 1.32
N ILE A 53 5.78 3.10 0.67
CA ILE A 53 5.01 4.18 1.28
C ILE A 53 3.53 3.89 0.99
N ILE A 54 2.72 3.73 2.02
CA ILE A 54 1.27 3.60 1.88
C ILE A 54 0.67 4.98 2.15
N VAL A 55 -0.09 5.50 1.19
CA VAL A 55 -0.66 6.85 1.21
C VAL A 55 -2.19 6.75 1.22
N SER A 56 -2.82 7.22 2.29
CA SER A 56 -4.28 7.21 2.45
C SER A 56 -4.88 8.62 2.32
N ASN A 57 -6.21 8.71 2.38
CA ASN A 57 -6.88 10.00 2.53
C ASN A 57 -6.64 10.58 3.94
N LEU A 58 -6.67 11.91 4.06
CA LEU A 58 -6.57 12.56 5.38
C LEU A 58 -7.93 12.58 6.07
N SER A 59 -8.99 12.89 5.31
CA SER A 59 -10.36 13.02 5.81
C SER A 59 -11.28 12.01 5.10
N PRO A 60 -12.42 11.64 5.71
CA PRO A 60 -13.34 10.67 5.13
C PRO A 60 -13.85 11.06 3.73
N ALA A 61 -13.90 10.07 2.85
CA ALA A 61 -14.61 10.11 1.57
C ALA A 61 -15.20 8.71 1.33
N LEU A 62 -16.53 8.59 1.30
CA LEU A 62 -17.23 7.29 1.21
C LEU A 62 -16.68 6.27 2.23
N ASN A 63 -16.10 5.17 1.76
CA ASN A 63 -15.51 4.10 2.55
C ASN A 63 -13.99 3.99 2.38
N ASP A 64 -13.37 5.05 1.85
CA ASP A 64 -11.94 5.17 1.69
C ASP A 64 -11.25 5.10 3.05
N LEU A 65 -10.06 4.50 3.07
CA LEU A 65 -9.26 4.45 4.28
C LEU A 65 -8.74 5.85 4.63
N THR A 66 -8.98 6.30 5.86
CA THR A 66 -8.38 7.53 6.37
C THR A 66 -7.05 7.27 7.08
N TYR A 67 -6.21 8.30 7.18
CA TYR A 67 -4.92 8.22 7.83
C TYR A 67 -5.03 7.86 9.32
N PRO A 68 -5.94 8.46 10.12
CA PRO A 68 -6.14 8.03 11.50
C PRO A 68 -6.53 6.55 11.63
N GLU A 69 -7.43 6.05 10.78
CA GLU A 69 -7.83 4.63 10.77
C GLU A 69 -6.65 3.73 10.38
N MET A 70 -5.89 4.10 9.35
CA MET A 70 -4.69 3.39 8.94
C MET A 70 -3.68 3.27 10.08
N MET A 71 -3.43 4.38 10.79
CA MET A 71 -2.50 4.40 11.92
C MET A 71 -2.96 3.54 13.10
N GLN A 72 -4.27 3.43 13.34
CA GLN A 72 -4.83 2.51 14.35
C GLN A 72 -4.58 1.03 14.02
N MET A 73 -4.44 0.68 12.73
CA MET A 73 -4.15 -0.69 12.32
C MET A 73 -2.67 -1.05 12.40
N VAL A 74 -1.75 -0.08 12.42
CA VAL A 74 -0.29 -0.33 12.44
C VAL A 74 0.15 -1.28 13.57
N PRO A 75 -0.30 -1.12 14.85
CA PRO A 75 0.03 -2.07 15.90
C PRO A 75 -0.45 -3.50 15.61
N LEU A 76 -1.63 -3.64 14.99
CA LEU A 76 -2.20 -4.94 14.63
C LEU A 76 -1.39 -5.61 13.50
N LEU A 77 -0.96 -4.82 12.51
CA LEU A 77 -0.09 -5.32 11.43
C LEU A 77 1.26 -5.80 11.98
N ARG A 78 1.85 -5.04 12.92
CA ARG A 78 3.09 -5.43 13.61
C ARG A 78 2.93 -6.74 14.39
N GLN A 79 1.78 -6.92 15.05
CA GLN A 79 1.50 -8.13 15.81
C GLN A 79 1.25 -9.34 14.89
N ALA A 80 0.59 -9.14 13.75
CA ALA A 80 0.17 -10.21 12.86
C ALA A 80 1.31 -10.77 12.00
N ASP A 81 2.33 -9.97 11.67
CA ASP A 81 3.41 -10.37 10.77
C ASP A 81 4.76 -9.76 11.17
N GLU A 82 5.72 -10.62 11.52
CA GLU A 82 7.07 -10.22 11.94
C GLU A 82 7.84 -9.47 10.84
N SER A 83 7.68 -9.86 9.57
CA SER A 83 8.34 -9.16 8.45
C SER A 83 7.79 -7.75 8.26
N LEU A 84 6.48 -7.54 8.48
CA LEU A 84 5.90 -6.19 8.51
C LEU A 84 6.42 -5.41 9.73
N ASN A 85 6.49 -6.05 10.90
CA ASN A 85 7.02 -5.41 12.10
C ASN A 85 8.44 -4.86 11.92
N GLU A 86 9.34 -5.67 11.35
CA GLU A 86 10.71 -5.27 11.01
C GLU A 86 10.74 -4.16 9.96
N ALA A 87 9.92 -4.27 8.91
CA ALA A 87 9.86 -3.26 7.85
C ALA A 87 9.40 -1.90 8.37
N ILE A 88 8.40 -1.87 9.26
CA ILE A 88 7.94 -0.64 9.89
C ILE A 88 9.00 -0.13 10.88
N GLY A 89 9.62 -1.01 11.67
CA GLY A 89 10.69 -0.64 12.62
C GLY A 89 11.94 -0.06 11.95
N SER A 90 12.27 -0.52 10.75
CA SER A 90 13.41 -0.03 9.95
C SER A 90 13.06 1.14 9.02
N GLY A 91 11.81 1.59 8.99
CA GLY A 91 11.36 2.67 8.09
C GLY A 91 11.28 2.26 6.61
N ARG A 92 11.37 0.95 6.31
CA ARG A 92 11.15 0.43 4.94
C ARG A 92 9.68 0.38 4.56
N LEU A 93 8.78 0.27 5.53
CA LEU A 93 7.35 0.48 5.36
C LEU A 93 6.93 1.74 6.14
N THR A 94 6.47 2.76 5.43
CA THR A 94 6.00 4.02 6.02
C THR A 94 4.55 4.30 5.60
N PHE A 95 3.87 5.09 6.41
CA PHE A 95 2.45 5.43 6.24
C PHE A 95 2.33 6.95 6.19
N GLU A 96 1.65 7.47 5.18
CA GLU A 96 1.48 8.90 4.92
C GLU A 96 0.05 9.19 4.48
N HIS A 97 -0.29 10.48 4.35
CA HIS A 97 -1.57 10.91 3.81
C HIS A 97 -1.41 11.86 2.63
N SER A 98 -2.35 11.80 1.68
CA SER A 98 -2.39 12.70 0.52
C SER A 98 -2.86 14.12 0.87
N GLY A 99 -3.43 14.32 2.07
CA GLY A 99 -4.06 15.57 2.47
C GLY A 99 -5.50 15.74 1.94
N GLN A 100 -6.03 14.74 1.24
CA GLN A 100 -7.32 14.83 0.56
C GLN A 100 -8.52 14.39 1.40
N SER A 101 -9.69 14.78 0.90
CA SER A 101 -11.02 14.51 1.44
C SER A 101 -12.02 14.16 0.32
N SER A 102 -11.54 13.51 -0.74
CA SER A 102 -12.27 13.21 -1.98
C SER A 102 -11.99 11.76 -2.40
N PRO A 103 -12.96 11.06 -3.01
CA PRO A 103 -12.74 9.73 -3.57
C PRO A 103 -11.84 9.74 -4.82
N CYS A 104 -11.57 10.93 -5.37
CA CYS A 104 -10.65 11.13 -6.49
C CYS A 104 -9.41 11.92 -6.04
N LEU A 105 -8.27 11.54 -6.60
CA LEU A 105 -6.96 12.14 -6.36
C LEU A 105 -6.57 13.16 -7.44
N ASP A 106 -6.47 14.44 -7.07
CA ASP A 106 -5.74 15.47 -7.83
C ASP A 106 -4.27 15.49 -7.38
N LEU A 107 -3.34 15.16 -8.29
CA LEU A 107 -1.93 14.83 -8.01
C LEU A 107 -0.97 16.01 -8.18
#